data_AF-A0A6M0G3V9-F1
#
_entry.id   AF-A0A6M0G3V9-F1
#
_cell.length_a   1.000
_cell.length_b   1.000
_cell.length_c   1.000
_cell.angle_alpha   90.00
_cell.angle_beta   90.00
_cell.angle_gamma   90.00
#
_symmetry.space_group_name_H-M   'P 1'
#
loop_
_entity.id
_entity.type
_entity.pdbx_description
1 polymer ?
#
loop_
_entity_poly.entity_id
_entity_poly.type
_entity_poly.pdbx_seq_one_letter_code
_entity_poly.pdbx_strand_id
1 'polypeptide(L)'
;MATSFQNRNQVTPLQVEFTLAVNDIPKSVQEIALARAKEAYVMALLEAGEISSGKAASLLGIPRLKVIESMGKWGISLFDDSLELEDLAREIEQANTSLNKSSV
;
A
#
# COMPACT_ATOMS: atom_id res chain seq x y z
N MET A 1 -16.23 -8.11 -35.82
CA MET A 1 -15.42 -7.32 -34.89
C MET A 1 -15.44 -8.03 -33.55
N ALA A 2 -14.35 -8.71 -33.18
CA ALA A 2 -14.25 -9.42 -31.91
C ALA A 2 -13.52 -8.52 -30.92
N THR A 3 -14.23 -8.03 -29.91
CA THR A 3 -13.67 -7.33 -28.76
C THR A 3 -12.83 -8.30 -27.94
N SER A 4 -11.51 -8.13 -27.98
CA SER A 4 -10.56 -8.86 -27.16
C SER A 4 -10.59 -8.32 -25.73
N PHE A 5 -11.07 -9.13 -24.79
CA PHE A 5 -10.88 -8.88 -23.36
C PHE A 5 -9.42 -9.12 -23.02
N GLN A 6 -8.65 -8.05 -22.79
CA GLN A 6 -7.28 -8.16 -22.31
C GLN A 6 -7.28 -8.82 -20.92
N ASN A 7 -6.55 -9.92 -20.82
CA ASN A 7 -6.38 -10.71 -19.60
C ASN A 7 -5.59 -9.89 -18.56
N ARG A 8 -6.29 -9.38 -17.53
CA ARG A 8 -5.73 -8.54 -16.45
C ARG A 8 -4.81 -9.29 -15.46
N ASN A 9 -4.47 -10.55 -15.71
CA ASN A 9 -3.69 -11.39 -14.78
C ASN A 9 -2.18 -11.46 -15.08
N GLN A 10 -1.62 -10.56 -15.89
CA GLN A 10 -0.18 -10.56 -16.12
C GLN A 10 0.55 -9.83 -14.99
N VAL A 11 1.17 -10.60 -14.09
CA VAL A 11 2.13 -10.08 -13.11
C VAL A 11 3.45 -9.87 -13.84
N THR A 12 3.75 -8.63 -14.23
CA THR A 12 5.05 -8.29 -14.79
C THR A 12 6.08 -8.19 -13.66
N PRO A 13 7.19 -8.94 -13.70
CA PRO A 13 8.23 -8.82 -12.70
C PRO A 13 8.90 -7.44 -12.81
N LEU A 14 8.96 -6.72 -11.69
CA LEU A 14 9.67 -5.45 -11.58
C LEU A 14 11.06 -5.70 -10.98
N GLN A 15 12.11 -5.31 -11.70
CA GLN A 15 13.50 -5.39 -11.24
C GLN A 15 13.93 -4.03 -10.71
N VAL A 16 14.48 -4.01 -9.49
CA VAL A 16 14.97 -2.80 -8.82
C VAL A 16 16.41 -3.07 -8.40
N GLU A 17 17.35 -2.25 -8.89
CA GLU A 17 18.78 -2.39 -8.63
C GLU A 17 19.38 -1.08 -8.12
N PHE A 18 20.36 -1.19 -7.23
CA PHE A 18 21.12 -0.06 -6.70
C PHE A 18 22.61 -0.30 -6.94
N THR A 19 23.32 0.73 -7.36
CA THR A 19 24.80 0.71 -7.45
C THR A 19 25.36 1.70 -6.43
N LEU A 20 26.23 1.21 -5.54
CA LEU A 20 26.83 1.99 -4.47
C LEU A 20 28.35 1.80 -4.50
N ALA A 21 29.10 2.89 -4.39
CA ALA A 21 30.56 2.84 -4.27
C ALA A 21 30.97 2.65 -2.81
N VAL A 22 31.00 1.39 -2.36
CA VAL A 22 31.35 0.99 -0.98
C VAL A 22 32.37 -0.14 -0.99
N ASN A 23 33.27 -0.14 -0.01
CA ASN A 23 34.36 -1.13 0.08
C ASN A 23 34.09 -2.15 1.21
N ASP A 24 34.39 -3.42 0.95
CA ASP A 24 34.50 -4.51 1.94
C ASP A 24 33.38 -4.58 3.00
N ILE A 25 32.11 -4.55 2.56
CA ILE A 25 30.97 -4.75 3.48
C ILE A 25 30.80 -6.24 3.81
N PRO A 26 30.70 -6.62 5.10
CA PRO A 26 30.40 -8.01 5.48
C PRO A 26 29.09 -8.51 4.88
N LYS A 27 29.08 -9.77 4.42
CA LYS A 27 27.91 -10.37 3.76
C LYS A 27 26.64 -10.32 4.63
N SER A 28 26.76 -10.56 5.93
CA SER A 28 25.63 -10.47 6.88
C SER A 28 25.03 -9.07 6.94
N VAL A 29 25.86 -8.03 6.87
CA VAL A 29 25.40 -6.64 6.83
C VAL A 29 24.72 -6.34 5.49
N GLN A 30 25.25 -6.85 4.38
CA GLN A 30 24.63 -6.70 3.06
C GLN A 30 23.24 -7.35 3.01
N GLU A 31 23.09 -8.56 3.55
CA GLU A 31 21.80 -9.27 3.59
C GLU A 31 20.75 -8.48 4.40
N ILE A 32 21.13 -7.93 5.55
CA ILE A 32 20.25 -7.08 6.37
C ILE A 32 19.90 -5.78 5.62
N ALA A 33 20.88 -5.15 4.96
CA ALA A 33 20.66 -3.92 4.21
C ALA A 33 19.71 -4.15 3.02
N LEU A 34 19.87 -5.26 2.29
CA LEU A 34 18.98 -5.64 1.19
C LEU A 34 17.55 -5.93 1.68
N ALA A 35 17.40 -6.62 2.81
CA ALA A 35 16.09 -6.87 3.41
C ALA A 35 15.38 -5.55 3.78
N ARG A 36 16.11 -4.61 4.38
CA ARG A 36 15.58 -3.27 4.73
C ARG A 36 15.24 -2.45 3.50
N ALA A 37 16.06 -2.48 2.46
CA ALA A 37 15.78 -1.78 1.21
C ALA A 37 14.52 -2.33 0.53
N LYS A 38 14.34 -3.66 0.53
CA LYS A 38 13.13 -4.31 0.02
C LYS A 38 11.89 -3.90 0.83
N GLU A 39 11.98 -3.91 2.17
CA GLU A 39 10.90 -3.45 3.03
C GLU A 39 10.52 -2.00 2.73
N ALA A 40 11.51 -1.10 2.70
CA ALA A 40 11.29 0.32 2.41
C ALA A 40 10.60 0.54 1.07
N TYR A 41 11.05 -0.15 0.02
CA TYR A 41 10.45 -0.03 -1.31
C TYR A 41 8.99 -0.49 -1.34
N VAL A 42 8.69 -1.61 -0.68
CA VAL A 42 7.30 -2.11 -0.57
C VAL A 42 6.43 -1.15 0.22
N MET A 43 6.93 -0.58 1.31
CA MET A 43 6.17 0.38 2.12
C MET A 43 5.92 1.69 1.36
N ALA A 44 6.86 2.17 0.56
CA ALA A 44 6.67 3.33 -0.31
C ALA A 44 5.59 3.09 -1.39
N LEU A 45 5.55 1.89 -1.99
CA LEU A 45 4.48 1.54 -2.93
C LEU A 45 3.10 1.44 -2.25
N LEU A 46 3.08 0.98 -1.00
CA LEU A 46 1.86 0.91 -0.19
C LEU A 46 1.34 2.31 0.15
N GLU A 47 2.23 3.21 0.56
CA GLU A 47 1.92 4.61 0.85
C GLU A 47 1.36 5.33 -0.38
N ALA A 48 1.96 5.09 -1.55
CA ALA A 48 1.48 5.65 -2.82
C ALA A 48 0.15 5.04 -3.30
N GLY A 49 -0.38 4.01 -2.64
CA GLY A 49 -1.61 3.33 -3.03
C GLY A 49 -1.47 2.37 -4.22
N GLU A 50 -0.25 2.17 -4.74
CA GLU A 50 0.03 1.29 -5.89
C GLU A 50 -0.13 -0.20 -5.54
N ILE A 51 0.04 -0.56 -4.26
CA ILE A 51 -0.21 -1.91 -3.75
C ILE A 51 -1.04 -1.87 -2.47
N SER A 52 -1.85 -2.91 -2.26
CA SER A 52 -2.60 -3.08 -1.02
C SER A 52 -1.73 -3.66 0.11
N SER A 53 -2.19 -3.52 1.36
CA SER A 53 -1.53 -4.15 2.53
C SER A 53 -1.43 -5.68 2.41
N GLY A 54 -2.40 -6.32 1.75
CA GLY A 54 -2.35 -7.76 1.45
C GLY A 54 -1.26 -8.10 0.44
N LYS A 55 -1.07 -7.27 -0.59
CA LYS A 55 0.00 -7.46 -1.57
C LYS A 55 1.38 -7.21 -0.97
N ALA A 56 1.53 -6.16 -0.15
CA ALA A 56 2.76 -5.89 0.60
C ALA A 56 3.15 -7.09 1.50
N ALA A 57 2.19 -7.68 2.20
CA ALA A 57 2.40 -8.87 3.03
C ALA A 57 2.95 -10.05 2.23
N SER A 58 2.37 -10.31 1.05
CA SER A 58 2.83 -11.35 0.13
C SER A 58 4.25 -11.09 -0.39
N LEU A 59 4.61 -9.85 -0.70
CA LEU A 59 5.95 -9.49 -1.20
C LEU A 59 7.03 -9.62 -0.12
N LEU A 60 6.70 -9.31 1.13
CA LEU A 60 7.61 -9.35 2.28
C LEU A 60 7.64 -10.72 2.96
N GLY A 61 6.68 -11.61 2.67
CA GLY A 61 6.60 -12.93 3.29
C GLY A 61 6.21 -12.87 4.77
N ILE A 62 5.46 -11.83 5.18
CA ILE A 62 5.03 -11.61 6.57
C ILE A 62 3.50 -11.58 6.66
N PRO A 63 2.91 -11.81 7.84
CA PRO A 63 1.46 -11.69 8.02
C PRO A 63 0.95 -10.28 7.68
N ARG A 64 -0.26 -10.18 7.10
CA ARG A 64 -0.89 -8.89 6.79
C ARG A 64 -0.98 -7.97 8.00
N LEU A 65 -1.27 -8.52 9.18
CA LEU A 65 -1.32 -7.76 10.42
C LEU A 65 0.04 -7.11 10.75
N LYS A 66 1.16 -7.78 10.45
CA LYS A 66 2.49 -7.21 10.64
C LYS A 66 2.78 -6.04 9.71
N VAL A 67 2.26 -6.06 8.49
CA VAL A 67 2.33 -4.89 7.59
C VAL A 67 1.56 -3.71 8.20
N ILE A 68 0.33 -3.94 8.68
CA ILE A 68 -0.51 -2.91 9.30
C ILE A 68 0.20 -2.32 10.53
N GLU A 69 0.80 -3.15 11.38
CA GLU A 69 1.61 -2.68 12.52
C GLU A 69 2.82 -1.84 12.06
N SER A 70 3.45 -2.22 10.95
CA SER A 70 4.58 -1.48 10.39
C SER A 70 4.17 -0.16 9.74
N MET A 71 2.96 -0.03 9.16
CA MET A 71 2.48 1.23 8.55
C MET A 71 2.58 2.41 9.53
N GLY A 72 2.21 2.20 10.80
CA GLY A 72 2.35 3.22 11.84
C GLY A 72 3.80 3.64 12.12
N LYS A 73 4.77 2.73 11.96
CA LYS A 73 6.21 3.06 12.09
C LYS A 73 6.74 3.86 10.91
N TRP A 74 6.15 3.65 9.73
CA TRP A 74 6.49 4.32 8.49
C TRP A 74 5.71 5.64 8.29
N GLY A 75 4.82 6.01 9.22
CA GLY A 75 3.99 7.21 9.10
C GLY A 75 2.89 7.10 8.04
N ILE A 76 2.64 5.90 7.53
CA ILE A 76 1.60 5.64 6.54
C ILE A 76 0.27 5.60 7.27
N SER A 77 -0.63 6.54 6.94
CA SER A 77 -1.97 6.52 7.54
C SER A 77 -2.76 5.30 7.07
N LEU A 78 -3.47 4.70 8.01
CA LEU A 78 -4.39 3.60 7.73
C LEU A 78 -5.74 4.10 7.19
N PHE A 79 -6.01 5.37 7.42
CA PHE A 79 -7.24 6.02 7.05
C PHE A 79 -6.91 7.10 6.02
N ASP A 80 -7.90 7.40 5.19
CA ASP A 80 -7.81 8.54 4.32
C ASP A 80 -7.96 9.79 5.18
N ASP A 81 -6.83 10.32 5.64
CA ASP A 81 -6.80 11.58 6.42
C ASP A 81 -7.06 12.80 5.52
N SER A 82 -7.28 12.61 4.21
CA SER A 82 -7.73 13.67 3.30
C SER A 82 -9.24 13.95 3.38
N LEU A 83 -9.99 13.09 4.07
CA LEU A 83 -11.40 13.33 4.38
C LEU A 83 -11.48 14.41 5.45
N GLU A 84 -11.58 15.66 4.99
CA GLU A 84 -11.88 16.80 5.84
C GLU A 84 -13.18 16.53 6.61
N LEU A 85 -13.22 16.93 7.89
CA LEU A 85 -14.36 16.71 8.78
C LEU A 85 -15.69 17.22 8.18
N GLU A 86 -15.60 18.23 7.33
CA GLU A 86 -16.70 18.88 6.63
C GLU A 86 -17.27 18.04 5.48
N ASP A 87 -16.45 17.23 4.82
CA ASP A 87 -16.89 16.27 3.81
C ASP A 87 -17.59 15.07 4.45
N LEU A 88 -17.06 14.58 5.57
CA LEU A 88 -17.73 13.55 6.37
C LEU A 88 -19.08 14.03 6.91
N ALA A 89 -19.16 15.28 7.38
CA ALA A 89 -20.41 15.88 7.84
C ALA A 89 -21.47 15.95 6.72
N ARG A 90 -21.07 16.30 5.49
CA ARG A 90 -21.96 16.31 4.32
C ARG A 90 -22.45 14.93 3.94
N GLU A 91 -21.59 13.91 3.96
CA GLU A 91 -22.02 12.52 3.69
C GLU A 91 -23.05 12.02 4.70
N ILE A 92 -22.85 12.33 5.99
CA ILE A 92 -23.80 11.98 7.06
C ILE A 92 -25.15 12.69 6.85
N GLU A 93 -25.13 13.98 6.50
CA GLU A 93 -26.36 14.75 6.26
C GLU A 93 -27.14 14.22 5.04
N GLN A 94 -26.44 13.88 3.96
CA GLN A 94 -27.04 13.26 2.78
C GLN A 94 -27.63 11.89 3.08
N ALA A 95 -26.93 11.04 3.83
CA ALA A 95 -27.43 9.73 4.24
C ALA A 95 -28.69 9.85 5.11
N ASN A 96 -28.70 10.75 6.10
CA ASN A 96 -29.87 11.01 6.95
C ASN A 96 -31.08 11.52 6.16
N THR A 97 -30.85 12.41 5.20
CA THR A 97 -31.93 12.93 4.34
C THR A 97 -32.54 11.83 3.47
N SER A 98 -31.70 10.90 3.00
CA SER A 98 -32.12 9.75 2.21
C SER A 98 -32.99 8.79 3.02
N LEU A 99 -32.59 8.50 4.26
CA LEU A 99 -33.34 7.63 5.18
C LEU A 99 -34.70 8.22 5.58
N ASN A 100 -34.77 9.53 5.81
CA ASN A 100 -36.03 10.22 6.15
C ASN A 100 -37.00 10.30 4.96
N LYS A 101 -36.50 10.43 3.72
CA LYS A 101 -37.35 10.41 2.51
C LYS A 101 -37.94 9.03 2.21
N SER A 102 -37.32 7.96 2.65
CA SER A 102 -37.80 6.58 2.44
C SER A 102 -38.77 6.09 3.53
N SER A 103 -39.05 6.90 4.55
CA SER A 103 -39.98 6.58 5.65
C SER A 103 -41.34 7.31 5.54
N VAL A 104 -41.67 7.87 4.38
CA VAL A 104 -42.98 8.51 4.06
C VAL A 104 -43.69 7.75 2.95
#